data_AF-A0A831SHY8-F1
#
_entry.id   AF-A0A831SHY8-F1
#
_cell.length_a   1.000
_cell.length_b   1.000
_cell.length_c   1.000
_cell.angle_alpha   90.00
_cell.angle_beta   90.00
_cell.angle_gamma   90.00
#
_symmetry.space_group_name_H-M   'P 1'
#
loop_
_entity.id
_entity.type
_entity.pdbx_description
1 polymer ?
#
loop_
_entity_poly.entity_id
_entity_poly.type
_entity_poly.pdbx_seq_one_letter_code
_entity_poly.pdbx_strand_id
1 'polypeptide(L)'
;MIVENESPNRILEGYWKDYGKELIYSIVEDDELTNELLSMDEHPSKIIEIAVRISERKRKLSQYPQYRNLPPTAKFVDDLAKNYLLFGEQKVLSLLSKPPKETKKRSIAYAFLLALGKGKERKWQYSKIEIEYGTFLKEYVEKLINSTPENYDKALRELLQACGSNEQIE
;
A
#
# COMPACT_ATOMS: atom_id res chain seq x y z
N MET A 1 -11.93 39.51 -26.95
CA MET A 1 -11.17 38.30 -26.54
C MET A 1 -11.93 37.72 -25.36
N ILE A 2 -12.81 36.77 -25.62
CA ILE A 2 -13.59 36.12 -24.58
C ILE A 2 -12.62 35.10 -23.97
N VAL A 3 -12.20 35.32 -22.74
CA VAL A 3 -11.52 34.29 -21.96
C VAL A 3 -12.60 33.24 -21.74
N GLU A 4 -12.58 32.18 -22.53
CA GLU A 4 -13.52 31.08 -22.37
C GLU A 4 -13.39 30.58 -20.94
N ASN A 5 -14.54 30.55 -20.26
CA ASN A 5 -14.69 30.14 -18.88
C ASN A 5 -14.54 28.61 -18.81
N GLU A 6 -13.40 28.10 -19.26
CA GLU A 6 -13.06 26.69 -19.19
C GLU A 6 -12.82 26.36 -17.73
N SER A 7 -13.56 25.39 -17.21
CA SER A 7 -13.32 24.90 -15.86
C SER A 7 -11.86 24.44 -15.74
N PRO A 8 -11.22 24.54 -14.56
CA PRO A 8 -9.84 24.10 -14.37
C PRO A 8 -9.56 22.69 -14.91
N ASN A 9 -10.54 21.79 -14.90
CA ASN A 9 -10.45 20.47 -15.53
C ASN A 9 -10.26 20.51 -17.04
N ARG A 10 -11.01 21.34 -17.78
CA ARG A 10 -10.89 21.43 -19.24
C ARG A 10 -9.52 21.91 -19.68
N ILE A 11 -8.99 22.90 -18.97
CA ILE A 11 -7.62 23.39 -19.19
C ILE A 11 -6.64 22.24 -18.95
N LEU A 12 -6.75 21.54 -17.81
CA LEU A 12 -5.87 20.42 -17.49
C LEU A 12 -5.95 19.30 -18.53
N GLU A 13 -7.15 18.94 -18.99
CA GLU A 13 -7.35 17.92 -20.04
C GLU A 13 -6.69 18.30 -21.37
N GLY A 14 -6.75 19.58 -21.75
CA GLY A 14 -6.12 20.09 -22.98
C GLY A 14 -4.60 19.95 -22.99
N TYR A 15 -3.96 20.10 -21.82
CA TYR A 15 -2.50 20.07 -21.67
C TYR A 15 -1.96 18.76 -21.08
N TRP A 16 -2.84 17.82 -20.70
CA TRP A 16 -2.46 16.61 -19.96
C TRP A 16 -1.48 15.73 -20.74
N LYS A 17 -1.67 15.60 -22.06
CA LYS A 17 -0.81 14.77 -22.91
C LYS A 17 0.63 15.28 -22.98
N ASP A 18 0.80 16.60 -22.92
CA ASP A 18 2.10 17.24 -23.11
C ASP A 18 2.84 17.41 -21.78
N TYR A 19 2.12 17.75 -20.71
CA TYR A 19 2.72 18.15 -19.42
C TYR A 19 2.34 17.26 -18.24
N GLY A 20 1.36 16.36 -18.38
CA GLY A 20 0.85 15.55 -17.27
C GLY A 20 1.94 14.73 -16.58
N LYS A 21 2.87 14.15 -17.36
CA LYS A 21 3.99 13.38 -16.79
C LYS A 21 4.94 14.23 -15.97
N GLU A 22 5.37 15.38 -16.51
CA GLU A 22 6.28 16.29 -15.81
C GLU A 22 5.65 16.84 -14.53
N LEU A 23 4.37 17.23 -14.61
CA LEU A 23 3.61 17.72 -13.46
C LEU A 23 3.54 16.66 -12.36
N ILE A 24 3.11 15.43 -12.68
CA ILE A 24 3.01 14.37 -11.67
C ILE A 24 4.38 14.01 -11.09
N TYR A 25 5.41 13.91 -11.94
CA TYR A 25 6.78 13.66 -11.48
C TYR A 25 7.26 14.73 -10.49
N SER A 26 6.99 16.02 -10.76
CA SER A 26 7.35 17.12 -9.86
C SER A 26 6.68 17.05 -8.48
N ILE A 27 5.57 16.31 -8.34
CA ILE A 27 4.85 16.15 -7.08
C ILE A 27 5.38 14.94 -6.29
N VAL A 28 5.65 13.83 -6.98
CA VAL A 28 5.93 12.53 -6.33
C VAL A 28 7.40 12.11 -6.35
N GLU A 29 8.21 12.74 -7.22
CA GLU A 29 9.65 12.53 -7.45
C GLU A 29 10.02 11.04 -7.59
N ASP A 30 9.21 10.29 -8.31
CA ASP A 30 9.28 8.83 -8.43
C ASP A 30 8.71 8.37 -9.77
N ASP A 31 9.56 7.82 -10.64
CA ASP A 31 9.18 7.42 -12.00
C ASP A 31 8.15 6.28 -12.04
N GLU A 32 8.28 5.27 -11.17
CA GLU A 32 7.37 4.13 -11.15
C GLU A 32 5.97 4.59 -10.74
N LEU A 33 5.89 5.39 -9.67
CA LEU A 33 4.65 5.96 -9.19
C LEU A 33 4.03 6.95 -10.19
N THR A 34 4.87 7.75 -10.87
CA THR A 34 4.40 8.65 -11.93
C THR A 34 3.69 7.87 -13.03
N ASN A 35 4.30 6.79 -13.52
CA ASN A 35 3.70 5.97 -14.56
C ASN A 35 2.42 5.26 -14.06
N GLU A 36 2.39 4.80 -12.80
CA GLU A 36 1.19 4.20 -12.21
C GLU A 36 0.02 5.20 -12.19
N LEU A 37 0.25 6.43 -11.73
CA LEU A 37 -0.76 7.47 -11.64
C LEU A 37 -1.29 7.90 -13.02
N LEU A 38 -0.41 8.01 -14.02
CA LEU A 38 -0.80 8.35 -15.40
C LEU A 38 -1.58 7.24 -16.09
N SER A 39 -1.47 6.00 -15.62
CA SER A 39 -2.21 4.85 -16.16
C SER A 39 -3.64 4.73 -15.63
N MET A 40 -4.01 5.55 -14.65
CA MET A 40 -5.36 5.54 -14.08
C MET A 40 -6.39 6.07 -15.08
N ASP A 41 -7.53 5.39 -15.17
CA ASP A 41 -8.70 5.85 -15.93
C ASP A 41 -9.50 6.87 -15.11
N GLU A 42 -8.88 8.01 -14.85
CA GLU A 42 -9.41 9.09 -14.00
C GLU A 42 -9.13 10.46 -14.63
N HIS A 43 -9.91 11.49 -14.24
CA HIS A 43 -9.67 12.85 -14.73
C HIS A 43 -8.34 13.43 -14.20
N PRO A 44 -7.64 14.30 -14.95
CA PRO A 44 -6.37 14.91 -14.54
C PRO A 44 -6.37 15.51 -13.14
N SER A 45 -7.42 16.25 -12.76
CA SER A 45 -7.52 16.83 -11.42
C SER A 45 -7.59 15.79 -10.32
N LYS A 46 -8.23 14.64 -10.58
CA LYS A 46 -8.28 13.53 -9.65
C LYS A 46 -6.91 12.87 -9.50
N ILE A 47 -6.21 12.68 -10.60
CA ILE A 47 -4.84 12.14 -10.59
C ILE A 47 -3.90 13.07 -9.80
N ILE A 48 -3.96 14.38 -10.02
CA ILE A 48 -3.19 15.37 -9.28
C ILE A 48 -3.53 15.34 -7.78
N GLU A 49 -4.83 15.29 -7.43
CA GLU A 49 -5.26 15.18 -6.04
C GLU A 49 -4.67 13.93 -5.35
N ILE A 50 -4.70 12.78 -6.04
CA ILE A 50 -4.12 11.53 -5.55
C ILE A 50 -2.60 11.68 -5.40
N ALA A 51 -1.91 12.27 -6.37
CA ALA A 51 -0.47 12.49 -6.33
C ALA A 51 -0.04 13.35 -5.13
N VAL A 52 -0.75 14.46 -4.87
CA VAL A 52 -0.49 15.33 -3.71
C VAL A 52 -0.68 14.56 -2.40
N ARG A 53 -1.79 13.83 -2.27
CA ARG A 53 -2.03 13.00 -1.07
C ARG A 53 -0.95 11.95 -0.86
N ILE A 54 -0.46 11.32 -1.94
CA ILE A 54 0.61 10.33 -1.85
C ILE A 54 1.92 11.00 -1.44
N SER A 55 2.26 12.17 -1.98
CA SER A 55 3.45 12.93 -1.61
C SER A 55 3.44 13.31 -0.12
N GLU A 56 2.31 13.79 0.39
CA GLU A 56 2.12 14.05 1.82
C GLU A 56 2.27 12.79 2.68
N ARG A 57 1.73 11.65 2.21
CA ARG A 57 1.88 10.36 2.89
C ARG A 57 3.31 9.83 2.83
N LYS A 58 4.04 10.00 1.73
CA LYS A 58 5.47 9.66 1.62
C LYS A 58 6.29 10.45 2.65
N ARG A 59 6.00 11.74 2.81
CA ARG A 59 6.64 12.58 3.84
C ARG A 59 6.31 12.12 5.26
N LYS A 60 5.11 11.57 5.50
CA LYS A 60 4.80 10.92 6.78
C LYS A 60 5.50 9.57 6.91
N LEU A 61 5.60 8.80 5.82
CA LEU A 61 6.25 7.50 5.80
C LEU A 61 7.76 7.60 6.01
N SER A 62 8.40 8.72 5.67
CA SER A 62 9.82 8.93 6.00
C SER A 62 10.09 8.98 7.50
N GLN A 63 9.05 9.11 8.34
CA GLN A 63 9.16 8.98 9.80
C GLN A 63 9.17 7.52 10.25
N TYR A 64 8.67 6.60 9.43
CA TYR A 64 8.66 5.17 9.74
C TYR A 64 10.06 4.57 9.54
N PRO A 65 10.38 3.48 10.27
CA PRO A 65 11.66 2.81 10.16
C PRO A 65 12.02 2.42 8.72
N GLN A 66 13.25 2.74 8.35
CA GLN A 66 13.91 2.19 7.17
C GLN A 66 14.90 1.12 7.64
N TYR A 67 14.74 -0.07 7.08
CA TYR A 67 15.54 -1.23 7.40
C TYR A 67 16.58 -1.43 6.31
N ARG A 68 17.82 -1.68 6.71
CA ARG A 68 18.91 -2.05 5.80
C ARG A 68 18.75 -3.49 5.34
N ASN A 69 18.22 -4.34 6.21
CA ASN A 69 18.00 -5.74 5.92
C ASN A 69 16.57 -6.15 6.30
N LEU A 70 15.79 -6.50 5.28
CA LEU A 70 14.48 -7.13 5.42
C LEU A 70 14.52 -8.50 4.75
N PRO A 71 14.61 -9.57 5.55
CA PRO A 71 14.46 -10.92 5.03
C PRO A 71 13.08 -11.15 4.40
N PRO A 72 12.87 -12.23 3.62
CA PRO A 72 11.72 -12.34 2.71
C PRO A 72 10.34 -12.26 3.36
N THR A 73 10.15 -12.75 4.59
CA THR A 73 8.86 -12.66 5.29
C THR A 73 8.66 -11.26 5.84
N ALA A 74 9.69 -10.70 6.48
CA ALA A 74 9.70 -9.32 6.97
C ALA A 74 9.40 -8.31 5.86
N LYS A 75 10.06 -8.46 4.71
CA LYS A 75 9.84 -7.62 3.54
C LYS A 75 8.39 -7.69 3.06
N PHE A 76 7.83 -8.90 2.93
CA PHE A 76 6.45 -9.07 2.50
C PHE A 76 5.45 -8.37 3.43
N VAL A 77 5.66 -8.45 4.74
CA VAL A 77 4.82 -7.79 5.74
C VAL A 77 4.98 -6.26 5.67
N ASP A 78 6.23 -5.77 5.66
CA ASP A 78 6.57 -4.34 5.60
C ASP A 78 6.01 -3.71 4.32
N ASP A 79 6.16 -4.37 3.17
CA ASP A 79 5.65 -3.90 1.89
C ASP A 79 4.12 -3.75 1.92
N LEU A 80 3.38 -4.74 2.44
CA LEU A 80 1.91 -4.64 2.54
C LEU A 80 1.46 -3.53 3.50
N ALA A 81 2.10 -3.41 4.66
CA ALA A 81 1.78 -2.38 5.64
C ALA A 81 2.10 -0.98 5.12
N LYS A 82 3.28 -0.76 4.52
CA LYS A 82 3.65 0.54 3.94
C LYS A 82 2.77 0.90 2.74
N ASN A 83 2.40 -0.06 1.89
CA ASN A 83 1.44 0.19 0.81
C ASN A 83 0.06 0.56 1.33
N TYR A 84 -0.38 -0.04 2.45
CA TYR A 84 -1.61 0.38 3.13
C TYR A 84 -1.52 1.85 3.60
N LEU A 85 -0.43 2.20 4.28
CA LEU A 85 -0.23 3.54 4.82
C LEU A 85 -0.12 4.61 3.71
N LEU A 86 0.51 4.28 2.58
CA LEU A 86 0.70 5.18 1.44
C LEU A 86 -0.53 5.30 0.54
N PHE A 87 -1.13 4.18 0.15
CA PHE A 87 -2.12 4.13 -0.93
C PHE A 87 -3.51 3.70 -0.43
N GLY A 88 -3.60 3.16 0.78
CA GLY A 88 -4.83 2.70 1.39
C GLY A 88 -5.20 1.26 1.02
N GLU A 89 -6.41 0.87 1.44
CA GLU A 89 -6.95 -0.49 1.33
C GLU A 89 -6.88 -1.05 -0.10
N GLN A 90 -7.32 -0.28 -1.11
CA GLN A 90 -7.45 -0.78 -2.48
C GLN A 90 -6.13 -1.26 -3.08
N LYS A 91 -5.01 -0.58 -2.76
CA LYS A 91 -3.68 -1.01 -3.22
C LYS A 91 -3.29 -2.36 -2.62
N VAL A 92 -3.54 -2.56 -1.33
CA VAL A 92 -3.25 -3.83 -0.65
C VAL A 92 -4.11 -4.95 -1.24
N LEU A 93 -5.41 -4.69 -1.49
CA LEU A 93 -6.29 -5.68 -2.13
C LEU A 93 -5.83 -6.05 -3.54
N SER A 94 -5.30 -5.08 -4.30
CA SER A 94 -4.70 -5.33 -5.63
C SER A 94 -3.44 -6.20 -5.52
N LEU A 95 -2.53 -5.90 -4.59
CA LEU A 95 -1.33 -6.71 -4.32
C LEU A 95 -1.68 -8.14 -3.88
N LEU A 96 -2.79 -8.30 -3.15
CA LEU A 96 -3.29 -9.60 -2.68
C LEU A 96 -4.32 -10.24 -3.63
N SER A 97 -4.48 -9.72 -4.85
CA SER A 97 -5.41 -10.26 -5.86
C SER A 97 -5.13 -11.74 -6.17
N LYS A 98 -3.85 -12.11 -6.15
CA LYS A 98 -3.36 -13.48 -6.23
C LYS A 98 -2.65 -13.84 -4.92
N PRO A 99 -3.06 -14.92 -4.25
CA PRO A 99 -2.36 -15.39 -3.06
C PRO A 99 -0.88 -15.71 -3.34
N PRO A 100 0.03 -15.47 -2.39
CA PRO A 100 1.43 -15.87 -2.52
C PRO A 100 1.58 -17.40 -2.57
N LYS A 101 2.78 -17.87 -2.94
CA LYS A 101 3.07 -19.31 -3.07
C LYS A 101 3.35 -20.00 -1.73
N GLU A 102 4.06 -19.31 -0.84
CA GLU A 102 4.52 -19.88 0.44
C GLU A 102 3.40 -19.86 1.49
N THR A 103 3.16 -20.99 2.15
CA THR A 103 2.07 -21.17 3.14
C THR A 103 2.07 -20.09 4.22
N LYS A 104 3.24 -19.71 4.76
CA LYS A 104 3.35 -18.65 5.78
C LYS A 104 2.87 -17.30 5.26
N LYS A 105 3.35 -16.88 4.08
CA LYS A 105 2.93 -15.65 3.42
C LYS A 105 1.44 -15.68 3.07
N ARG A 106 0.88 -16.86 2.76
CA ARG A 106 -0.56 -17.04 2.51
C ARG A 106 -1.39 -16.81 3.77
N SER A 107 -0.98 -17.34 4.92
CA SER A 107 -1.63 -17.04 6.20
C SER A 107 -1.57 -15.55 6.54
N ILE A 108 -0.41 -14.91 6.34
CA ILE A 108 -0.24 -13.46 6.54
C ILE A 108 -1.14 -12.66 5.59
N ALA A 109 -1.17 -13.01 4.30
CA ALA A 109 -2.04 -12.38 3.32
C ALA A 109 -3.52 -12.48 3.73
N TYR A 110 -3.94 -13.65 4.22
CA TYR A 110 -5.30 -13.84 4.73
C TYR A 110 -5.58 -12.99 5.98
N ALA A 111 -4.60 -12.82 6.87
CA ALA A 111 -4.71 -11.93 8.03
C ALA A 111 -4.92 -10.46 7.62
N PHE A 112 -4.18 -9.97 6.62
CA PHE A 112 -4.43 -8.66 6.02
C PHE A 112 -5.83 -8.55 5.42
N LEU A 113 -6.28 -9.56 4.67
CA LEU A 113 -7.66 -9.56 4.14
C LEU A 113 -8.70 -9.52 5.25
N LEU A 114 -8.48 -10.20 6.38
CA LEU A 114 -9.37 -10.14 7.53
C LEU A 114 -9.37 -8.77 8.21
N ALA A 115 -8.19 -8.17 8.41
CA ALA A 115 -8.05 -6.82 8.99
C ALA A 115 -8.75 -5.75 8.12
N LEU A 116 -8.76 -5.94 6.80
CA LEU A 116 -9.44 -5.09 5.84
C LEU A 116 -10.93 -5.47 5.60
N GLY A 117 -11.47 -6.43 6.36
CA GLY A 117 -12.87 -6.86 6.22
C GLY A 117 -13.20 -7.66 4.95
N LYS A 118 -12.19 -8.04 4.15
CA LYS A 118 -12.33 -8.81 2.88
C LYS A 118 -12.07 -10.31 3.01
N GLY A 119 -11.73 -10.80 4.21
CA GLY A 119 -11.39 -12.21 4.42
C GLY A 119 -12.49 -13.19 4.03
N LYS A 120 -13.78 -12.87 4.27
CA LYS A 120 -14.90 -13.77 3.93
C LYS A 120 -15.01 -14.05 2.43
N GLU A 121 -14.92 -13.01 1.61
CA GLU A 121 -15.07 -13.09 0.14
C GLU A 121 -13.91 -13.88 -0.51
N ARG A 122 -12.73 -13.85 0.12
CA ARG A 122 -11.50 -14.45 -0.40
C ARG A 122 -11.15 -15.78 0.26
N LYS A 123 -11.93 -16.22 1.26
CA LYS A 123 -11.67 -17.42 2.07
C LYS A 123 -11.45 -18.69 1.24
N TRP A 124 -12.19 -18.85 0.15
CA TRP A 124 -12.11 -20.03 -0.74
C TRP A 124 -10.73 -20.22 -1.39
N GLN A 125 -9.91 -19.16 -1.46
CA GLN A 125 -8.57 -19.21 -2.04
C GLN A 125 -7.53 -19.79 -1.09
N TYR A 126 -7.87 -20.08 0.17
CA TYR A 126 -6.95 -20.46 1.24
C TYR A 126 -7.30 -21.82 1.85
N SER A 127 -6.29 -22.55 2.31
CA SER A 127 -6.48 -23.82 3.02
C SER A 127 -6.98 -23.60 4.45
N LYS A 128 -7.50 -24.66 5.08
CA LYS A 128 -7.99 -24.59 6.47
C LYS A 128 -6.90 -24.11 7.45
N ILE A 129 -5.68 -24.63 7.31
CA ILE A 129 -4.54 -24.22 8.14
C ILE A 129 -4.19 -22.74 7.91
N GLU A 130 -4.21 -22.30 6.65
CA GLU A 130 -3.95 -20.89 6.31
C GLU A 130 -4.99 -19.95 6.92
N ILE A 131 -6.27 -20.36 6.90
CA ILE A 131 -7.38 -19.61 7.46
C ILE A 131 -7.27 -19.52 8.97
N GLU A 132 -7.04 -20.64 9.66
CA GLU A 132 -6.90 -20.68 11.12
C GLU A 132 -5.73 -19.80 11.56
N TYR A 133 -4.58 -19.96 10.91
CA TYR A 133 -3.40 -19.18 11.27
C TYR A 133 -3.53 -17.70 10.90
N GLY A 134 -4.09 -17.38 9.74
CA GLY A 134 -4.38 -15.99 9.37
C GLY A 134 -5.41 -15.32 10.28
N THR A 135 -6.37 -16.07 10.82
CA THR A 135 -7.32 -15.57 11.82
C THR A 135 -6.61 -15.20 13.12
N PHE A 136 -5.69 -16.04 13.58
CA PHE A 136 -4.82 -15.74 14.72
C PHE A 136 -3.94 -14.51 14.50
N LEU A 137 -3.39 -14.34 13.30
CA LEU A 137 -2.50 -13.22 12.97
C LEU A 137 -3.23 -11.88 12.75
N LYS A 138 -4.56 -11.88 12.63
CA LYS A 138 -5.37 -10.68 12.33
C LYS A 138 -5.07 -9.52 13.27
N GLU A 139 -5.05 -9.76 14.58
CA GLU A 139 -4.86 -8.71 15.59
C GLU A 139 -3.47 -8.07 15.50
N TYR A 140 -2.44 -8.85 15.17
CA TYR A 140 -1.08 -8.36 14.95
C TYR A 140 -0.98 -7.50 13.69
N VAL A 141 -1.68 -7.88 12.62
CA VAL A 141 -1.76 -7.07 11.40
C VAL A 141 -2.51 -5.77 11.68
N GLU A 142 -3.63 -5.82 12.40
CA GLU A 142 -4.40 -4.62 12.80
C GLU A 142 -3.55 -3.68 13.65
N LYS A 143 -2.75 -4.22 14.58
CA LYS A 143 -1.80 -3.43 15.36
C LYS A 143 -0.73 -2.77 14.48
N LEU A 144 -0.19 -3.48 13.49
CA LEU A 144 0.84 -2.96 12.59
C LEU A 144 0.31 -1.82 11.71
N ILE A 145 -0.81 -2.02 11.02
CA ILE A 145 -1.33 -1.03 10.06
C ILE A 145 -1.92 0.21 10.74
N ASN A 146 -2.22 0.14 12.04
CA ASN A 146 -2.67 1.27 12.86
C ASN A 146 -1.56 1.84 13.76
N SER A 147 -0.32 1.37 13.63
CA SER A 147 0.78 1.83 14.49
C SER A 147 1.27 3.23 14.09
N THR A 148 1.80 3.95 15.07
CA THR A 148 2.55 5.19 14.83
C THR A 148 4.00 4.85 14.42
N PRO A 149 4.75 5.79 13.82
CA PRO A 149 6.13 5.54 13.42
C PRO A 149 7.02 4.96 14.54
N GLU A 150 6.84 5.44 15.77
CA GLU A 150 7.61 5.03 16.95
C GLU A 150 7.29 3.60 17.40
N ASN A 151 6.05 3.15 17.15
CA ASN A 151 5.57 1.82 17.54
C ASN A 151 5.65 0.79 16.41
N TYR A 152 5.96 1.23 15.19
CA TYR A 152 5.93 0.39 14.00
C TYR A 152 6.94 -0.76 14.05
N ASP A 153 8.21 -0.51 14.41
CA ASP A 153 9.23 -1.57 14.51
C ASP A 153 8.82 -2.64 15.52
N LYS A 154 8.30 -2.23 16.69
CA LYS A 154 7.78 -3.15 17.69
C LYS A 154 6.62 -3.99 17.14
N ALA A 155 5.64 -3.36 16.51
CA ALA A 155 4.49 -4.07 15.94
C ALA A 155 4.91 -5.04 14.83
N LEU A 156 5.87 -4.66 13.98
CA LEU A 156 6.42 -5.51 12.94
C LEU A 156 7.12 -6.74 13.53
N ARG A 157 7.97 -6.55 14.55
CA ARG A 157 8.66 -7.65 15.24
C ARG A 157 7.69 -8.60 15.93
N GLU A 158 6.66 -8.08 16.59
CA GLU A 158 5.63 -8.90 17.23
C GLU A 158 4.88 -9.76 16.19
N LEU A 159 4.50 -9.20 15.04
CA LEU A 159 3.87 -9.97 13.95
C LEU A 159 4.83 -11.02 13.37
N LEU A 160 6.11 -10.69 13.21
CA LEU A 160 7.12 -11.64 12.71
C LEU A 160 7.32 -12.80 13.68
N GLN A 161 7.37 -12.53 14.98
CA GLN A 161 7.45 -13.55 16.02
C GLN A 161 6.18 -14.41 16.04
N ALA A 162 4.99 -13.79 15.96
CA ALA A 162 3.71 -14.50 15.93
C ALA A 162 3.55 -15.41 14.70
N CYS A 163 4.11 -15.01 13.55
CA CYS A 163 4.14 -15.84 12.33
C CYS A 163 5.28 -16.90 12.31
N GLY A 164 5.98 -17.08 13.45
CA GLY A 164 7.05 -18.07 13.60
C GLY A 164 8.25 -17.77 12.72
N SER A 165 8.54 -16.49 12.47
CA SER A 165 9.74 -16.06 11.76
C SER A 165 10.88 -15.81 12.76
N ASN A 166 12.01 -16.48 12.56
CA ASN A 166 13.27 -16.18 13.25
C ASN A 166 14.12 -15.16 12.45
N GLU A 167 13.54 -14.56 11.42
CA GLU A 167 14.18 -13.51 10.63
C GLU A 167 14.47 -12.29 11.52
N GLN A 168 15.70 -11.79 11.46
CA GLN A 168 16.08 -10.56 12.15
C GLN A 168 16.02 -9.40 11.15
N ILE A 169 15.38 -8.31 11.58
CA ILE A 169 15.32 -7.05 10.83
C ILE A 169 16.30 -6.06 11.46
N GLU A 170 17.08 -5.38 10.61
CA GLU A 170 18.13 -4.42 10.95
C GLU A 170 18.01 -3.14 10.12
#